data_AF-A0A7C2NNL0-F1
#
_entry.id   AF-A0A7C2NNL0-F1
#
_cell.length_a   1.000
_cell.length_b   1.000
_cell.length_c   1.000
_cell.angle_alpha   90.00
_cell.angle_beta   90.00
_cell.angle_gamma   90.00
#
_symmetry.space_group_name_H-M   'P 1'
#
loop_
_entity.id
_entity.type
_entity.pdbx_description
1 polymer ?
#
loop_
_entity_poly.entity_id
_entity_poly.type
_entity_poly.pdbx_seq_one_letter_code
_entity_poly.pdbx_strand_id
1 'polypeptide(L)'
;MRWLATALTVAAYTGSGLAQDSALPATYFEGAKITVNERARADGFMRVRVVPENGTPREATFAIERRMKENELAKGIADALNAVLGPEYVADKDAGEHVKIHKKSRDAANFSVEITFNAPGFAVILDE
;
A
#
# COMPACT_ATOMS: atom_id res chain seq x y z
N MET A 1 52.97 -14.70 -39.36
CA MET A 1 51.65 -14.15 -39.72
C MET A 1 51.05 -13.51 -38.49
N ARG A 2 51.02 -12.17 -38.45
CA ARG A 2 50.45 -11.36 -37.37
C ARG A 2 48.95 -11.24 -37.60
N TRP A 3 48.14 -11.53 -36.59
CA TRP A 3 46.71 -11.19 -36.58
C TRP A 3 46.45 -10.28 -35.37
N LEU A 4 46.15 -9.02 -35.66
CA LEU A 4 45.61 -8.00 -34.77
C LEU A 4 44.13 -7.87 -35.13
N ALA A 5 43.24 -8.00 -34.15
CA ALA A 5 41.86 -7.51 -34.23
C ALA A 5 41.42 -7.21 -32.78
N THR A 6 41.65 -5.99 -32.32
CA THR A 6 40.68 -4.87 -32.23
C THR A 6 39.62 -5.10 -31.17
N ALA A 7 39.84 -4.48 -30.01
CA ALA A 7 38.89 -4.34 -28.92
C ALA A 7 37.73 -3.41 -29.32
N LEU A 8 36.49 -3.82 -29.02
CA LEU A 8 35.33 -2.94 -28.99
C LEU A 8 34.90 -2.77 -27.53
N THR A 9 35.23 -1.61 -26.98
CA THR A 9 34.65 -1.09 -25.74
C THR A 9 33.28 -0.50 -26.07
N VAL A 10 32.21 -1.09 -25.54
CA VAL A 10 30.88 -0.44 -25.52
C VAL A 10 30.72 0.20 -24.15
N ALA A 11 30.93 1.52 -24.10
CA ALA A 11 30.43 2.35 -23.02
C ALA A 11 29.05 2.87 -23.44
N ALA A 12 28.00 2.43 -22.76
CA ALA A 12 26.67 3.02 -22.87
C ALA A 12 26.17 3.37 -21.47
N TYR A 13 26.24 4.66 -21.16
CA TYR A 13 25.63 5.29 -20.01
C TYR A 13 24.17 5.57 -20.36
N THR A 14 23.22 5.02 -19.62
CA THR A 14 21.83 5.53 -19.62
C THR A 14 21.35 5.55 -18.19
N GLY A 15 21.14 6.77 -17.69
CA GLY A 15 20.91 7.08 -16.30
C GLY A 15 19.68 6.37 -15.73
N SER A 16 19.87 5.81 -14.54
CA SER A 16 18.78 5.58 -13.60
C SER A 16 18.28 6.95 -13.15
N GLY A 17 17.29 7.48 -13.85
CA GLY A 17 16.46 8.54 -13.30
C GLY A 17 15.84 7.99 -12.03
N LEU A 18 16.38 8.36 -10.87
CA LEU A 18 15.61 8.35 -9.65
C LEU A 18 14.44 9.29 -9.93
N ALA A 19 13.29 8.73 -10.26
CA ALA A 19 12.05 9.45 -10.12
C ALA A 19 12.00 9.86 -8.64
N GLN A 20 12.42 11.09 -8.36
CA GLN A 20 12.00 11.77 -7.16
C GLN A 20 10.50 11.93 -7.34
N ASP A 21 9.76 10.89 -6.93
CA ASP A 21 8.39 11.06 -6.45
C ASP A 21 8.49 12.25 -5.52
N SER A 22 7.97 13.38 -5.97
CA SER A 22 7.77 14.55 -5.14
C SER A 22 6.69 14.14 -4.17
N ALA A 23 7.11 13.43 -3.12
CA ALA A 23 6.23 12.93 -2.10
C ALA A 23 5.54 14.15 -1.51
N LEU A 24 4.21 14.20 -1.61
CA LEU A 24 3.43 15.04 -0.73
C LEU A 24 3.92 14.77 0.70
N PRO A 25 3.98 15.80 1.58
CA PRO A 25 4.41 15.59 2.95
C PRO A 25 3.56 14.48 3.55
N ALA A 26 4.20 13.34 3.82
CA ALA A 26 3.54 12.16 4.34
C ALA A 26 3.29 12.39 5.83
N THR A 27 2.03 12.31 6.25
CA THR A 27 1.71 12.18 7.67
C THR A 27 2.04 10.75 8.08
N TYR A 28 2.90 10.59 9.08
CA TYR A 28 3.28 9.30 9.64
C TYR A 28 2.51 9.03 10.93
N PHE A 29 2.06 7.80 11.09
CA PHE A 29 1.25 7.34 12.20
C PHE A 29 1.93 6.17 12.93
N GLU A 30 1.65 6.01 14.23
CA GLU A 30 1.94 4.77 14.96
C GLU A 30 0.88 3.69 14.71
N GLY A 31 -0.35 4.13 14.45
CA GLY A 31 -1.51 3.34 14.08
C GLY A 31 -2.42 4.15 13.16
N ALA A 32 -3.12 3.47 12.27
CA ALA A 32 -4.07 4.09 11.37
C ALA A 32 -5.33 3.23 11.33
N LYS A 33 -6.50 3.87 11.28
CA LYS A 33 -7.78 3.20 11.14
C LYS A 33 -8.44 3.60 9.83
N ILE A 34 -8.85 2.59 9.08
CA ILE A 34 -9.62 2.71 7.85
C ILE A 34 -11.05 2.35 8.19
N THR A 35 -11.99 3.27 8.01
CA THR A 35 -13.42 3.03 8.24
C THR A 35 -14.17 2.98 6.91
N VAL A 36 -15.02 1.96 6.74
CA VAL A 36 -15.90 1.77 5.57
C VAL A 36 -17.35 1.97 6.00
N ASN A 37 -18.03 2.98 5.48
CA ASN A 37 -19.28 3.42 6.10
C ASN A 37 -20.56 2.86 5.43
N GLU A 38 -20.42 2.27 4.25
CA GLU A 38 -21.54 1.75 3.45
C GLU A 38 -21.08 0.56 2.59
N ARG A 39 -22.04 -0.21 2.07
CA ARG A 39 -21.81 -1.26 1.07
C ARG A 39 -21.37 -0.71 -0.30
N ALA A 40 -20.62 -1.52 -1.05
CA ALA A 40 -20.28 -1.22 -2.43
C ALA A 40 -21.51 -1.17 -3.36
N ARG A 41 -21.62 -0.15 -4.22
CA ARG A 41 -22.73 0.00 -5.19
C ARG A 41 -22.39 -0.50 -6.59
N ALA A 42 -21.10 -0.69 -6.89
CA ALA A 42 -20.61 -1.29 -8.13
C ALA A 42 -19.30 -2.04 -7.88
N ASP A 43 -18.90 -2.84 -8.86
CA ASP A 43 -17.61 -3.53 -8.85
C ASP A 43 -16.45 -2.54 -9.01
N GLY A 44 -15.28 -2.92 -8.53
CA GLY A 44 -14.08 -2.12 -8.67
C GLY A 44 -12.92 -2.73 -7.90
N PHE A 45 -12.04 -1.86 -7.43
CA PHE A 45 -10.93 -2.24 -6.57
C PHE A 45 -10.67 -1.17 -5.52
N MET A 46 -9.94 -1.58 -4.50
CA MET A 46 -9.22 -0.66 -3.62
C MET A 46 -7.80 -1.15 -3.45
N ARG A 47 -6.89 -0.17 -3.42
CA ARG A 47 -5.47 -0.34 -3.22
C ARG A 47 -5.08 0.46 -1.99
N VAL A 48 -4.44 -0.22 -1.05
CA VAL A 48 -3.93 0.37 0.18
C VAL A 48 -2.42 0.20 0.17
N ARG A 49 -1.70 1.33 0.24
CA ARG A 49 -0.24 1.38 0.28
C ARG A 49 0.19 1.93 1.63
N VAL A 50 1.00 1.15 2.33
CA VAL A 50 1.60 1.48 3.62
C VAL A 50 3.06 1.79 3.40
N VAL A 51 3.50 2.99 3.78
CA VAL A 51 4.87 3.47 3.55
C VAL A 51 5.55 3.69 4.89
N PRO A 52 6.38 2.75 5.36
CA PRO A 52 7.21 2.98 6.52
C PRO A 52 8.12 4.19 6.31
N GLU A 53 8.34 4.97 7.37
CA GLU A 53 9.27 6.09 7.38
C GLU A 53 10.66 5.61 6.99
N ASN A 54 11.20 6.19 5.91
CA ASN A 54 12.47 5.78 5.29
C ASN A 54 12.53 4.31 4.83
N GLY A 55 11.39 3.64 4.67
CA GLY A 55 11.30 2.24 4.28
C GLY A 55 10.74 2.01 2.88
N THR A 56 10.61 0.73 2.50
CA THR A 56 10.02 0.34 1.22
C THR A 56 8.49 0.29 1.34
N PRO A 57 7.74 0.93 0.41
CA PRO A 57 6.29 0.83 0.36
C PRO A 57 5.80 -0.61 0.24
N ARG A 58 4.73 -0.93 0.95
CA ARG A 58 4.03 -2.22 0.93
C ARG A 58 2.61 -1.99 0.45
N GLU A 59 2.17 -2.71 -0.56
CA GLU A 59 0.91 -2.41 -1.23
C GLU A 59 0.06 -3.66 -1.41
N ALA A 60 -1.21 -3.54 -1.05
CA ALA A 60 -2.22 -4.55 -1.30
C ALA A 60 -3.29 -3.98 -2.23
N THR A 61 -3.70 -4.77 -3.22
CA THR A 61 -4.89 -4.50 -4.04
C THR A 61 -5.89 -5.61 -3.81
N PHE A 62 -7.15 -5.26 -3.58
CA PHE A 62 -8.24 -6.23 -3.50
C PHE A 62 -9.40 -5.82 -4.39
N ALA A 63 -10.08 -6.82 -4.94
CA ALA A 63 -11.26 -6.63 -5.76
C ALA A 63 -12.47 -6.31 -4.87
N ILE A 64 -13.27 -5.33 -5.30
CA ILE A 64 -14.54 -4.98 -4.68
C ILE A 64 -15.65 -5.50 -5.59
N GLU A 65 -16.54 -6.31 -5.03
CA GLU A 65 -17.74 -6.76 -5.70
C GLU A 65 -18.94 -5.91 -5.30
N ARG A 66 -19.84 -5.68 -6.24
CA ARG A 66 -21.10 -4.99 -6.02
C ARG A 66 -21.89 -5.68 -4.91
N ARG A 67 -22.45 -4.88 -3.99
CA ARG A 67 -23.20 -5.30 -2.79
C ARG A 67 -22.35 -5.93 -1.68
N MET A 68 -21.02 -5.98 -1.82
CA MET A 68 -20.15 -6.35 -0.71
C MET A 68 -20.42 -5.42 0.48
N LYS A 69 -20.72 -6.01 1.64
CA LYS A 69 -21.07 -5.26 2.85
C LYS A 69 -19.82 -4.66 3.50
N GLU A 70 -20.03 -3.70 4.38
CA GLU A 70 -19.00 -2.98 5.13
C GLU A 70 -18.04 -3.96 5.83
N ASN A 71 -18.58 -4.98 6.49
CA ASN A 71 -17.81 -6.00 7.19
C ASN A 71 -17.00 -6.92 6.24
N GLU A 72 -17.53 -7.19 5.04
CA GLU A 72 -16.84 -8.00 4.03
C GLU A 72 -15.70 -7.19 3.39
N LEU A 73 -15.95 -5.90 3.11
CA LEU A 73 -14.93 -4.95 2.67
C LEU A 73 -13.80 -4.83 3.69
N ALA A 74 -14.13 -4.58 4.96
CA ALA A 74 -13.15 -4.47 6.04
C ALA A 74 -12.33 -5.77 6.19
N LYS A 75 -12.98 -6.94 6.09
CA LYS A 75 -12.27 -8.22 6.10
C LYS A 75 -11.33 -8.37 4.90
N GLY A 76 -11.79 -8.08 3.70
CA GLY A 76 -10.98 -8.18 2.48
C GLY A 76 -9.76 -7.26 2.52
N ILE A 77 -9.93 -6.03 3.01
CA ILE A 77 -8.83 -5.07 3.21
C ILE A 77 -7.79 -5.64 4.19
N ALA A 78 -8.22 -6.11 5.36
CA ALA A 78 -7.31 -6.63 6.39
C ALA A 78 -6.56 -7.88 5.90
N ASP A 79 -7.26 -8.83 5.27
CA ASP A 79 -6.66 -10.06 4.74
C ASP A 79 -5.62 -9.74 3.65
N ALA A 80 -5.95 -8.82 2.72
CA ALA A 80 -5.04 -8.43 1.64
C ALA A 80 -3.81 -7.68 2.17
N LEU A 81 -3.98 -6.81 3.17
CA LEU A 81 -2.87 -6.10 3.80
C LEU A 81 -1.93 -7.05 4.57
N ASN A 82 -2.46 -7.99 5.33
CA ASN A 82 -1.63 -8.95 6.08
C ASN A 82 -0.79 -9.85 5.17
N ALA A 83 -1.18 -10.02 3.90
CA ALA A 83 -0.35 -10.74 2.92
C ALA A 83 0.93 -9.99 2.53
N VAL A 84 0.98 -8.66 2.75
CA VAL A 84 2.10 -7.79 2.29
C VAL A 84 2.76 -7.00 3.41
N LEU A 85 2.11 -6.82 4.56
CA LEU A 85 2.53 -5.92 5.65
C LEU A 85 3.78 -6.38 6.42
N GLY A 86 4.43 -7.49 6.04
CA GLY A 86 5.62 -8.01 6.70
C GLY A 86 5.42 -8.27 8.21
N PRO A 87 6.47 -8.66 8.93
CA PRO A 87 6.33 -9.01 10.34
C PRO A 87 6.15 -7.81 11.27
N GLU A 88 6.60 -6.61 10.89
CA GLU A 88 6.64 -5.42 11.75
C GLU A 88 5.27 -4.76 11.97
N TYR A 89 4.32 -5.02 11.07
CA TYR A 89 2.99 -4.42 11.08
C TYR A 89 1.91 -5.51 11.05
N VAL A 90 0.70 -5.13 11.42
CA VAL A 90 -0.51 -5.96 11.29
C VAL A 90 -1.69 -5.08 10.90
N ALA A 91 -2.62 -5.64 10.13
CA ALA A 91 -3.92 -5.07 9.88
C ALA A 91 -5.00 -5.94 10.53
N ASP A 92 -5.65 -5.43 11.57
CA ASP A 92 -6.72 -6.15 12.26
C ASP A 92 -8.08 -5.55 11.91
N LYS A 93 -9.03 -6.43 11.58
CA LYS A 93 -10.43 -6.04 11.44
C LYS A 93 -11.05 -5.92 12.83
N ASP A 94 -11.62 -4.77 13.16
CA ASP A 94 -12.41 -4.61 14.37
C ASP A 94 -13.84 -5.17 14.17
N ALA A 95 -14.61 -5.31 15.25
CA ALA A 95 -16.01 -5.73 15.20
C ALA A 95 -16.84 -4.69 14.43
N GLY A 96 -17.02 -4.94 13.12
CA GLY A 96 -17.76 -4.08 12.21
C GLY A 96 -16.96 -3.73 10.97
N GLU A 97 -16.83 -2.43 10.72
CA GLU A 97 -16.45 -1.84 9.44
C GLU A 97 -15.08 -1.15 9.42
N HIS A 98 -14.28 -1.42 10.46
CA HIS A 98 -12.97 -0.80 10.64
C HIS A 98 -11.83 -1.78 10.41
N VAL A 99 -10.74 -1.28 9.83
CA VAL A 99 -9.45 -1.95 9.77
C VAL A 99 -8.42 -1.09 10.47
N LYS A 100 -7.76 -1.63 11.49
CA LYS A 100 -6.69 -0.98 12.24
C LYS A 100 -5.35 -1.51 11.78
N ILE A 101 -4.55 -0.67 11.18
CA ILE A 101 -3.14 -0.92 10.84
C ILE A 101 -2.31 -0.42 12.01
N HIS A 102 -1.43 -1.24 12.58
CA HIS A 102 -0.54 -0.79 13.64
C HIS A 102 0.78 -1.54 13.67
N LYS A 103 1.77 -0.92 14.32
CA LYS A 103 3.07 -1.50 14.61
C LYS A 103 2.94 -2.65 15.60
N LYS A 104 3.62 -3.78 15.36
CA LYS A 104 3.73 -4.88 16.34
C LYS A 104 4.78 -4.65 17.42
N SER A 105 5.69 -3.70 17.20
CA SER A 105 6.73 -3.32 18.18
C SER A 105 6.96 -1.81 18.16
N ARG A 106 7.44 -1.26 19.27
CA ARG A 106 7.77 0.18 19.35
C ARG A 106 8.91 0.58 18.41
N ASP A 107 9.81 -0.35 18.10
CA ASP A 107 10.99 -0.14 17.26
C ASP A 107 10.68 -0.14 15.76
N ALA A 108 9.50 -0.60 15.34
CA ALA A 108 9.07 -0.50 13.96
C ALA A 108 8.96 0.99 13.54
N ALA A 109 9.30 1.31 12.28
CA ALA A 109 9.14 2.67 11.78
C ALA A 109 7.66 3.08 11.82
N ASN A 110 7.38 4.35 12.09
CA ASN A 110 6.06 4.93 11.83
C ASN A 110 5.76 4.86 10.33
N PHE A 111 4.51 4.97 9.92
CA PHE A 111 4.14 4.74 8.52
C PHE A 111 3.07 5.72 8.05
N SER A 112 3.05 6.02 6.76
CA SER A 112 1.91 6.69 6.12
C SER A 112 1.00 5.67 5.43
N VAL A 113 -0.24 6.07 5.17
CA VAL A 113 -1.24 5.25 4.47
C VAL A 113 -1.78 6.04 3.29
N GLU A 114 -1.72 5.43 2.11
CA GLU A 114 -2.32 5.95 0.88
C GLU A 114 -3.42 4.98 0.42
N ILE A 115 -4.59 5.52 0.08
CA ILE A 115 -5.74 4.73 -0.34
C ILE A 115 -6.20 5.21 -1.72
N THR A 116 -6.27 4.30 -2.68
CA THR A 116 -6.84 4.54 -4.01
C THR A 116 -7.97 3.56 -4.25
N PHE A 117 -9.15 4.02 -4.68
CA PHE A 117 -10.26 3.14 -5.00
C PHE A 117 -11.13 3.74 -6.11
N ASN A 118 -11.85 2.89 -6.84
CA ASN A 118 -12.75 3.32 -7.92
C ASN A 118 -14.19 2.77 -7.78
N ALA A 119 -14.46 1.98 -6.73
CA ALA A 119 -15.80 1.48 -6.46
C ALA A 119 -16.62 2.57 -5.74
N PRO A 120 -17.75 3.03 -6.31
CA PRO A 120 -18.61 4.02 -5.68
C PRO A 120 -19.50 3.39 -4.59
N GLY A 121 -20.02 4.25 -3.73
CA GLY A 121 -21.10 3.91 -2.80
C GLY A 121 -20.67 3.69 -1.36
N PHE A 122 -19.39 3.87 -1.04
CA PHE A 122 -18.90 3.95 0.32
C PHE A 122 -17.85 5.05 0.44
N ALA A 123 -17.65 5.54 1.66
CA ALA A 123 -16.60 6.47 2.01
C ALA A 123 -15.48 5.71 2.74
N VAL A 124 -14.26 6.21 2.59
CA VAL A 124 -13.11 5.78 3.37
C VAL A 124 -12.67 6.95 4.24
N ILE A 125 -12.65 6.71 5.55
CA ILE A 125 -12.08 7.67 6.51
C ILE A 125 -10.76 7.07 7.01
N LEU A 126 -9.71 7.89 6.94
CA LEU A 126 -8.41 7.60 7.54
C LEU A 126 -8.24 8.48 8.77
N ASP A 127 -8.10 7.85 9.92
CA ASP A 127 -7.80 8.48 11.21
C ASP A 127 -6.68 7.73 11.96
N GLU A 128 -6.18 8.32 13.04
CA GLU A 128 -5.15 7.75 13.94
C GLU A 128 -5.77 6.83 15.00
#